data_AF-X1VE85-F1
#
_entry.id   AF-X1VE85-F1
#
_cell.length_a   1.000
_cell.length_b   1.000
_cell.length_c   1.000
_cell.angle_alpha   90.00
_cell.angle_beta   90.00
_cell.angle_gamma   90.00
#
_symmetry.space_group_name_H-M   'P 1'
#
loop_
_entity.id
_entity.type
_entity.pdbx_description
1 polymer ?
#
loop_
_entity_poly.entity_id
_entity_poly.type
_entity_poly.pdbx_seq_one_letter_code
_entity_poly.pdbx_strand_id
1 'polypeptide(L)'
;MKHAKKITGVDKIYAVIGGLHLIDASEEKIEKSIEALREVEWVFAGHCTGFEGLRRIANVMGDRFGQIHSGVITHLPVKGDSPPVSTIPTAVRDLNRSYLE
;
A
#
# COMPACT_ATOMS: atom_id res chain seq x y z
N MET A 1 -0.01 10.15 6.95
CA MET A 1 -0.39 10.83 5.69
C MET A 1 0.17 12.25 5.53
N LYS A 2 0.01 13.14 6.52
CA LYS A 2 0.44 14.56 6.44
C LYS A 2 1.89 14.77 5.95
N HIS A 3 2.84 13.97 6.45
CA HIS A 3 4.25 14.08 6.05
C HIS A 3 4.48 13.76 4.57
N ALA A 4 3.87 12.69 4.05
CA ALA A 4 3.94 12.33 2.64
C ALA A 4 3.35 13.44 1.75
N LYS A 5 2.15 13.96 2.08
CA LYS A 5 1.54 15.10 1.35
C LYS A 5 2.45 16.34 1.34
N LYS A 6 3.07 16.66 2.48
CA LYS A 6 4.01 17.79 2.60
C LYS A 6 5.25 17.62 1.71
N ILE A 7 5.81 16.41 1.63
CA ILE A 7 7.02 16.15 0.83
C ILE A 7 6.70 16.15 -0.66
N THR A 8 5.60 15.50 -1.05
CA THR A 8 5.28 15.28 -2.48
C THR A 8 4.46 16.41 -3.09
N GLY A 9 3.83 17.25 -2.27
CA GLY A 9 2.92 18.30 -2.74
C GLY A 9 1.58 17.78 -3.26
N VAL A 10 1.27 16.49 -3.09
CA VAL A 10 -0.01 15.91 -3.54
C VAL A 10 -1.09 16.07 -2.48
N ASP A 11 -2.29 16.42 -2.91
CA ASP A 11 -3.44 16.62 -1.98
C ASP A 11 -4.06 15.30 -1.53
N LYS A 12 -4.06 14.29 -2.41
CA LYS A 12 -4.64 12.96 -2.18
C LYS A 12 -3.61 11.86 -2.36
N ILE A 13 -3.49 11.01 -1.34
CA ILE A 13 -2.73 9.75 -1.41
C ILE A 13 -3.73 8.66 -1.78
N TYR A 14 -3.49 7.97 -2.89
CA TYR A 14 -4.41 6.94 -3.38
C TYR A 14 -4.26 5.61 -2.63
N ALA A 15 -3.03 5.12 -2.50
CA ALA A 15 -2.73 3.84 -1.88
C ALA A 15 -1.46 3.91 -1.03
N VAL A 16 -1.34 3.00 -0.06
CA VAL A 16 -0.15 2.79 0.76
C VAL A 16 0.34 1.36 0.55
N ILE A 17 1.61 1.18 0.19
CA ILE A 17 2.19 -0.13 -0.14
C ILE A 17 3.52 -0.29 0.60
N GLY A 18 3.66 -1.35 1.40
CA GLY A 18 4.95 -1.70 2.02
C GLY A 18 4.86 -2.27 3.43
N GLY A 19 6.00 -2.30 4.12
CA GLY A 19 6.07 -2.65 5.54
C GLY A 19 5.85 -1.43 6.43
N LEU A 20 4.89 -1.50 7.36
CA LEU A 20 4.51 -0.36 8.22
C LEU A 20 5.17 -0.38 9.61
N HIS A 21 6.03 -1.38 9.87
CA HIS A 21 6.80 -1.50 11.11
C HIS A 21 5.94 -1.47 12.40
N LEU A 22 4.80 -2.17 12.37
CA LEU A 22 3.83 -2.22 13.47
C LEU A 22 4.01 -3.43 14.40
N ILE A 23 4.91 -4.38 14.08
CA ILE A 23 5.08 -5.62 14.84
C ILE A 23 5.43 -5.40 16.32
N ASP A 24 6.24 -4.38 16.62
CA ASP A 24 6.66 -4.01 17.98
C ASP A 24 6.20 -2.59 18.36
N ALA A 25 5.15 -2.09 17.70
CA ALA A 25 4.61 -0.76 17.97
C ALA A 25 3.73 -0.77 19.22
N SER A 26 3.72 0.36 19.95
CA SER A 26 2.76 0.56 21.04
C SER A 26 1.33 0.58 20.50
N GLU A 27 0.37 0.21 21.34
CA GLU A 27 -1.06 0.23 21.00
C GLU A 27 -1.52 1.60 20.47
N GLU A 28 -1.10 2.68 21.12
CA GLU A 28 -1.39 4.05 20.66
C GLU A 28 -0.85 4.32 19.24
N LYS A 29 0.36 3.83 18.94
CA LYS A 29 0.96 4.00 17.61
C LYS A 29 0.23 3.17 16.56
N ILE A 30 -0.19 1.95 16.91
CA ILE A 30 -0.99 1.09 16.03
C ILE A 30 -2.31 1.78 15.70
N GLU A 31 -3.03 2.26 16.71
CA GLU A 31 -4.33 2.92 16.54
C GLU A 31 -4.22 4.19 15.69
N LYS A 32 -3.27 5.07 15.99
CA LYS A 32 -3.02 6.28 15.18
C LYS A 32 -2.64 5.97 13.74
N SER A 33 -1.90 4.88 13.52
CA SER A 33 -1.49 4.47 12.17
C SER A 33 -2.69 3.95 11.38
N ILE A 34 -3.51 3.10 11.99
CA ILE A 34 -4.72 2.55 11.35
C ILE A 34 -5.73 3.65 11.04
N GLU A 35 -5.92 4.61 11.96
CA GLU A 35 -6.82 5.74 11.71
C GLU A 35 -6.35 6.57 10.51
N ALA A 36 -5.04 6.83 10.40
CA ALA A 36 -4.48 7.52 9.25
C ALA A 36 -4.62 6.74 7.94
N LEU A 37 -4.74 5.40 7.98
CA LEU A 37 -4.95 4.56 6.79
C LEU A 37 -6.39 4.61 6.28
N ARG A 38 -7.37 5.02 7.10
CA ARG A 38 -8.76 5.17 6.63
C ARG A 38 -8.92 6.20 5.53
N GLU A 39 -8.03 7.19 5.47
CA GLU A 39 -8.04 8.28 4.49
C GLU A 39 -7.64 7.85 3.07
N VAL A 40 -7.07 6.65 2.88
CA VAL A 40 -6.62 6.16 1.57
C VAL A 40 -7.59 5.14 0.99
N GLU A 41 -7.57 4.98 -0.33
CA GLU A 41 -8.46 4.04 -1.03
C GLU A 41 -8.00 2.60 -0.85
N TRP A 42 -6.68 2.35 -0.82
CA TRP A 42 -6.13 1.00 -0.72
C TRP A 42 -4.92 0.92 0.21
N VAL A 43 -4.79 -0.21 0.90
CA VAL A 43 -3.61 -0.52 1.73
C VAL A 43 -3.08 -1.90 1.38
N PHE A 44 -1.82 -1.97 1.02
CA PHE A 44 -1.10 -3.21 0.78
C PHE A 44 0.06 -3.34 1.77
N ALA A 45 -0.06 -4.21 2.77
CA ALA A 45 0.92 -4.28 3.86
C ALA A 45 1.43 -5.70 4.12
N GLY A 46 2.65 -5.78 4.67
CA GLY A 46 3.32 -7.06 4.93
C GLY A 46 4.64 -6.91 5.69
N HIS A 47 5.44 -7.98 5.71
CA HIS A 47 6.78 -8.03 6.31
C HIS A 47 6.79 -7.52 7.78
N CYS A 48 7.45 -6.40 8.07
CA CYS A 48 7.59 -5.82 9.41
C CYS A 48 6.30 -5.22 9.99
N THR A 49 5.18 -5.29 9.27
CA THR A 49 3.87 -4.91 9.80
C THR A 49 3.42 -5.85 10.92
N GLY A 50 3.83 -7.12 10.87
CA GLY A 50 3.46 -8.12 11.88
C GLY A 50 2.00 -8.58 11.79
N PHE A 51 1.71 -9.76 12.33
CA PHE A 51 0.38 -10.40 12.19
C PHE A 51 -0.75 -9.54 12.77
N GLU A 52 -0.57 -9.02 13.99
CA GLU A 52 -1.63 -8.22 14.63
C GLU A 52 -1.88 -6.89 13.90
N GLY A 53 -0.82 -6.23 13.42
CA GLY A 53 -0.95 -5.05 12.56
C GLY A 53 -1.73 -5.35 11.29
N LEU A 54 -1.41 -6.45 10.60
CA LEU A 54 -2.12 -6.89 9.39
C LEU A 54 -3.59 -7.18 9.68
N ARG A 55 -3.91 -7.92 10.75
CA ARG A 55 -5.28 -8.25 11.15
C ARG A 55 -6.11 -6.99 11.39
N ARG A 56 -5.58 -6.02 12.13
CA ARG A 56 -6.32 -4.78 12.43
C ARG A 56 -6.50 -3.89 11.20
N ILE A 57 -5.50 -3.80 10.33
CA ILE A 57 -5.63 -3.09 9.05
C ILE A 57 -6.70 -3.76 8.20
N ALA A 58 -6.66 -5.09 8.06
CA ALA A 58 -7.68 -5.85 7.31
C ALA A 58 -9.09 -5.61 7.85
N ASN A 59 -9.28 -5.62 9.17
CA ASN A 59 -10.58 -5.34 9.80
C ASN A 59 -11.12 -3.95 9.48
N VAL A 60 -10.26 -2.94 9.41
CA VAL A 60 -10.67 -1.54 9.18
C VAL A 60 -10.84 -1.22 7.69
N MET A 61 -10.01 -1.79 6.85
CA MET A 61 -10.02 -1.53 5.41
C MET A 61 -11.00 -2.42 4.65
N GLY A 62 -11.28 -3.63 5.13
CA GLY A 62 -12.12 -4.62 4.46
C GLY A 62 -11.53 -5.00 3.10
N ASP A 63 -12.36 -4.98 2.06
CA ASP A 63 -11.97 -5.31 0.68
C ASP A 63 -10.90 -4.36 0.09
N ARG A 64 -10.60 -3.26 0.78
CA ARG A 64 -9.59 -2.28 0.39
C ARG A 64 -8.17 -2.62 0.89
N PHE A 65 -7.99 -3.81 1.47
CA PHE A 65 -6.70 -4.30 1.93
C PHE A 65 -6.20 -5.50 1.11
N GLY A 66 -4.89 -5.55 0.89
CA GLY A 66 -4.21 -6.74 0.38
C GLY A 66 -2.91 -7.02 1.14
N GLN A 67 -2.60 -8.30 1.37
CA GLN A 67 -1.33 -8.66 1.98
C GLN A 67 -0.23 -8.72 0.91
N ILE A 68 0.92 -8.10 1.17
CA ILE A 68 2.09 -8.23 0.28
C ILE A 68 2.99 -9.38 0.72
N HIS A 69 3.45 -10.17 -0.25
CA HIS A 69 4.42 -11.26 -0.09
C HIS A 69 5.31 -11.34 -1.33
N SER A 70 6.39 -12.13 -1.27
CA SER A 70 7.24 -12.38 -2.44
C SER A 70 6.41 -12.96 -3.59
N GLY A 71 6.53 -12.37 -4.78
CA GLY A 71 5.80 -12.78 -5.97
C GLY A 71 4.36 -12.26 -6.09
N VAL A 72 3.89 -11.40 -5.18
CA VAL A 72 2.55 -10.81 -5.31
C VAL A 72 2.47 -9.86 -6.51
N ILE A 73 1.37 -9.96 -7.28
CA ILE A 73 1.03 -9.03 -8.36
C ILE A 73 -0.23 -8.27 -7.94
N THR A 74 -0.12 -6.95 -7.79
CA THR A 74 -1.23 -6.08 -7.40
C THR A 74 -1.63 -5.19 -8.57
N HIS A 75 -2.90 -5.29 -8.99
CA HIS A 75 -3.49 -4.39 -9.98
C HIS A 75 -4.20 -3.24 -9.27
N LEU A 76 -3.61 -2.04 -9.31
CA LEU A 76 -4.27 -0.83 -8.82
C LEU A 76 -5.20 -0.26 -9.89
N PRO A 77 -6.48 0.01 -9.58
CA PRO A 77 -7.34 0.75 -10.49
C PRO A 77 -6.94 2.23 -10.50
N VAL A 78 -6.06 2.62 -11.42
CA VAL A 78 -5.70 4.03 -11.60
C VAL A 78 -6.88 4.75 -12.26
N LYS A 79 -7.66 5.50 -11.49
CA LYS A 79 -8.58 6.50 -12.05
C LYS A 79 -7.75 7.75 -12.37
N GLY A 80 -7.28 7.89 -13.61
CA GLY A 80 -6.65 9.12 -14.09
C GLY A 80 -5.92 8.97 -15.43
N ASP A 81 -5.87 10.07 -16.19
CA ASP A 81 -5.20 10.16 -17.51
C ASP A 81 -3.68 10.30 -17.42
N SER A 82 -3.11 10.29 -16.21
CA SER A 82 -1.67 10.38 -16.00
C SER A 82 -0.97 9.12 -16.51
N PRO A 83 0.09 9.24 -17.34
CA PRO A 83 0.82 8.07 -17.79
C PRO A 83 1.40 7.31 -16.58
N PRO A 84 1.36 5.97 -16.59
CA PRO A 84 1.89 5.18 -15.49
C PRO A 84 3.36 5.52 -15.26
N VAL A 85 3.69 5.99 -14.07
CA VAL A 85 5.08 6.21 -13.66
C VAL A 85 5.71 4.84 -13.42
N SER A 86 6.58 4.42 -14.32
CA SER A 86 7.34 3.18 -14.17
C SER A 86 8.74 3.49 -13.69
N THR A 87 9.09 3.03 -12.50
CA THR A 87 10.47 3.04 -11.97
C THR A 87 11.19 1.72 -12.26
N ILE A 88 10.47 0.72 -12.76
CA ILE A 88 11.03 -0.56 -13.21
C ILE A 88 11.34 -0.41 -14.70
N PRO A 89 12.55 -0.78 -15.17
CA PRO A 89 12.87 -0.78 -16.59
C PRO A 89 11.79 -1.49 -17.40
N THR A 90 11.34 -0.87 -18.49
CA THR A 90 10.21 -1.33 -19.31
C THR A 90 10.34 -2.80 -19.71
N ALA A 91 11.56 -3.25 -20.02
CA ALA A 91 11.86 -4.65 -20.34
C ALA A 91 11.46 -5.64 -19.22
N VAL A 92 11.69 -5.28 -17.95
CA VAL A 92 11.36 -6.13 -16.79
C VAL A 92 9.86 -6.11 -16.51
N ARG A 93 9.19 -4.97 -16.73
CA ARG A 93 7.74 -4.86 -16.61
C ARG A 93 7.02 -5.74 -17.63
N ASP A 94 7.48 -5.72 -18.88
CA ASP A 94 6.80 -6.39 -19.99
C ASP A 94 7.03 -7.92 -19.96
N LEU A 95 8.14 -8.39 -19.37
CA LEU A 95 8.38 -9.80 -19.05
C LEU A 95 7.28 -10.42 -18.16
N ASN A 96 6.70 -9.67 -17.22
CA ASN A 96 5.63 -10.18 -16.36
C ASN A 96 4.24 -10.12 -17.03
N ARG A 97 4.09 -9.38 -18.13
CA ARG A 97 2.83 -9.30 -18.88
C ARG A 97 2.64 -10.51 -19.78
N SER A 98 3.71 -11.09 -20.32
CA SER A 98 3.65 -12.29 -21.18
C SER A 98 3.29 -13.60 -20.47
N TYR A 99 3.20 -13.61 -19.13
CA TYR A 99 2.75 -14.79 -18.36
C TYR A 99 1.25 -14.77 -18.05
N LEU A 100 0.54 -13.72 -18.46
CA LEU A 100 -0.90 -13.53 -18.22
C LEU A 100 -1.73 -13.61 -19.52
N GLU A 101 -1.10 -13.98 -20.64
CA GLU A 101 -1.73 -14.33 -21.92
C GLU A 101 -1.71 -15.84 -22.15
#